data_AF-A0A6P5Z6X9-F1
#
_entry.id   AF-A0A6P5Z6X9-F1
#
_cell.length_a   1.000
_cell.length_b   1.000
_cell.length_c   1.000
_cell.angle_alpha   90.00
_cell.angle_beta   90.00
_cell.angle_gamma   90.00
#
_symmetry.space_group_name_H-M   'P 1'
#
loop_
_entity.id
_entity.type
_entity.pdbx_description
1 polymer ?
#
loop_
_entity_poly.entity_id
_entity_poly.type
_entity_poly.pdbx_seq_one_letter_code
_entity_poly.pdbx_strand_id
1 'polypeptide(L)'
;MCSFDDISADLILLESQRKSLVNSLEKLKGGFSLVSSLTLQCQKLQELCNSIQSAIQARFEQLQSKENEVENRFRELELRANELGKRLKLNDVLIGKGSSLLDLKFVVSTDGERLLMFLNEHENEHEKLADEVYNALKMSNNPGKLVCQAVRGLFSDKGNVGVERNVERRSCLVLLEGLMRVRPEIKKNVKKQAAFVAKQWKLKIGMEGEDDTEILLFLMLVGAYGLLDHFKSKEIRSLFERVAQHKRASLLGHILGFFEKAAPEGCIIHSQVKMERLGEVSTVTSGAIDDTLINYSCPSSADLRFIARTQADKLLMFLNEHENDDIIGDDVYNALKMSGNPAKLVLDVVKAGDSEKANVGVERGLVKNSCVILLEQFMRLRPEVKQKLRKKALKVAQQLKGNIKTQGNYDKEVLVFLMLVGAYGLTSEFNFKEIESLFESISQHKQAPMLSSILGFVDQT
;
A
#
# COMPACT_ATOMS: atom_id res chain seq x y z
N MET A 1 -6.96 16.74 -48.74
CA MET A 1 -6.58 15.42 -48.19
C MET A 1 -7.85 14.59 -48.14
N CYS A 2 -7.97 13.50 -48.91
CA CYS A 2 -9.14 12.63 -48.79
C CYS A 2 -9.15 11.95 -47.41
N SER A 3 -10.25 12.12 -46.69
CA SER A 3 -10.56 11.46 -45.44
C SER A 3 -10.94 9.98 -45.68
N PHE A 4 -10.95 9.17 -44.62
CA PHE A 4 -11.48 7.80 -44.71
C PHE A 4 -12.96 7.82 -45.13
N ASP A 5 -13.67 8.87 -44.75
CA ASP A 5 -15.07 9.10 -45.10
C ASP A 5 -15.22 9.35 -46.61
N ASP A 6 -14.26 10.00 -47.27
CA ASP A 6 -14.27 10.24 -48.72
C ASP A 6 -14.05 8.94 -49.51
N ILE A 7 -13.08 8.10 -49.11
CA ILE A 7 -12.84 6.79 -49.74
C ILE A 7 -14.04 5.86 -49.51
N SER A 8 -14.63 5.90 -48.30
CA SER A 8 -15.82 5.12 -47.99
C SER A 8 -17.04 5.58 -48.80
N ALA A 9 -17.22 6.89 -49.01
CA ALA A 9 -18.28 7.42 -49.84
C ALA A 9 -18.11 7.01 -51.32
N ASP A 10 -16.87 7.05 -51.83
CA ASP A 10 -16.55 6.63 -53.20
C ASP A 10 -16.76 5.11 -53.40
N LEU A 11 -16.45 4.28 -52.39
CA LEU A 11 -16.72 2.84 -52.40
C LEU A 11 -18.23 2.54 -52.44
N ILE A 12 -19.02 3.25 -51.64
CA ILE A 12 -20.49 3.12 -51.63
C ILE A 12 -21.06 3.54 -53.00
N LEU A 13 -20.54 4.64 -53.56
CA LEU A 13 -20.94 5.12 -54.88
C LEU A 13 -20.59 4.10 -55.96
N LEU A 14 -19.39 3.52 -55.93
CA LEU A 14 -18.96 2.48 -56.86
C LEU A 14 -19.87 1.23 -56.79
N GLU A 15 -20.23 0.80 -55.57
CA GLU A 15 -21.12 -0.35 -55.40
C GLU A 15 -22.53 -0.07 -55.95
N SER A 16 -23.03 1.14 -55.74
CA SER A 16 -24.33 1.58 -56.29
C SER A 16 -24.34 1.60 -57.82
N GLN A 17 -23.25 2.09 -58.44
CA GLN A 17 -23.13 2.14 -59.90
C GLN A 17 -22.95 0.74 -60.50
N ARG A 18 -22.19 -0.15 -59.85
CA ARG A 18 -22.07 -1.56 -60.24
C ARG A 18 -23.42 -2.26 -60.25
N LYS A 19 -24.25 -2.08 -59.20
CA LYS A 19 -25.61 -2.64 -59.12
C LYS A 19 -26.51 -2.11 -60.24
N SER A 20 -26.42 -0.80 -60.54
CA SER A 20 -27.16 -0.18 -61.65
C SER A 20 -26.77 -0.77 -63.01
N LEU A 21 -25.47 -1.01 -63.24
CA LEU A 21 -24.95 -1.61 -64.47
C LEU A 21 -25.41 -3.07 -64.62
N VAL A 22 -25.33 -3.87 -63.56
CA VAL A 22 -25.82 -5.28 -63.56
C VAL A 22 -27.30 -5.34 -63.90
N ASN A 23 -28.12 -4.50 -63.28
CA ASN A 23 -29.56 -4.42 -63.59
C ASN A 23 -29.83 -3.99 -65.05
N SER A 24 -28.97 -3.15 -65.62
CA SER A 24 -29.08 -2.70 -67.01
C SER A 24 -28.64 -3.79 -68.00
N LEU A 25 -27.62 -4.57 -67.66
CA LEU A 25 -27.18 -5.76 -68.40
C LEU A 25 -28.22 -6.88 -68.39
N GLU A 26 -28.92 -7.10 -67.27
CA GLU A 26 -30.01 -8.08 -67.19
C GLU A 26 -31.19 -7.71 -68.09
N LYS A 27 -31.52 -6.42 -68.18
CA LYS A 27 -32.58 -5.90 -69.07
C LYS A 27 -32.22 -5.99 -70.56
N LEU A 28 -30.92 -5.91 -70.89
CA LEU A 28 -30.40 -6.04 -72.26
C LEU A 28 -30.55 -7.43 -72.87
N LYS A 29 -30.73 -8.49 -72.05
CA LYS A 29 -31.06 -9.83 -72.57
C LYS A 29 -32.37 -9.86 -73.40
N GLY A 30 -33.15 -8.78 -73.41
CA GLY A 30 -34.38 -8.60 -74.21
C GLY A 30 -34.32 -7.65 -75.42
N GLY A 31 -33.18 -7.04 -75.79
CA GLY A 31 -33.10 -6.24 -77.04
C GLY A 31 -31.99 -5.17 -77.12
N PHE A 32 -31.59 -4.83 -78.36
CA PHE A 32 -30.33 -4.16 -78.75
C PHE A 32 -30.24 -2.62 -78.55
N SER A 33 -31.22 -1.92 -77.98
CA SER A 33 -31.26 -0.44 -78.02
C SER A 33 -30.57 0.30 -76.86
N LEU A 34 -29.90 -0.38 -75.92
CA LEU A 34 -29.33 0.25 -74.71
C LEU A 34 -27.79 0.35 -74.67
N VAL A 35 -27.09 -0.03 -75.74
CA VAL A 35 -25.61 -0.11 -75.79
C VAL A 35 -24.94 1.21 -75.41
N SER A 36 -25.43 2.34 -75.92
CA SER A 36 -24.85 3.67 -75.65
C SER A 36 -24.93 4.08 -74.17
N SER A 37 -26.02 3.71 -73.49
CA SER A 37 -26.20 3.97 -72.05
C SER A 37 -25.25 3.13 -71.21
N LEU A 38 -24.99 1.88 -71.62
CA LEU A 38 -24.01 1.04 -70.94
C LEU A 38 -22.59 1.51 -71.17
N THR A 39 -22.24 1.95 -72.38
CA THR A 39 -20.91 2.53 -72.65
C THR A 39 -20.63 3.70 -71.71
N LEU A 40 -21.62 4.59 -71.51
CA LEU A 40 -21.49 5.73 -70.60
C LEU A 40 -21.38 5.30 -69.12
N GLN A 41 -22.13 4.27 -68.69
CA GLN A 41 -22.02 3.74 -67.32
C GLN A 41 -20.68 3.06 -67.08
N CYS A 42 -20.17 2.29 -68.04
CA CYS A 42 -18.84 1.67 -67.96
C CYS A 42 -17.72 2.72 -67.90
N GLN A 43 -17.83 3.81 -68.66
CA GLN A 43 -16.86 4.93 -68.61
C GLN A 43 -16.86 5.61 -67.22
N LYS A 44 -18.04 5.90 -66.66
CA LYS A 44 -18.15 6.48 -65.31
C LYS A 44 -17.58 5.55 -64.23
N LEU A 45 -17.82 4.25 -64.36
CA LEU A 45 -17.26 3.26 -63.45
C LEU A 45 -15.73 3.20 -63.57
N GLN A 46 -15.19 3.28 -64.78
CA GLN A 46 -13.75 3.31 -65.03
C GLN A 46 -13.09 4.55 -64.41
N GLU A 47 -13.70 5.72 -64.55
CA GLU A 47 -13.21 6.96 -63.94
C GLU A 47 -13.22 6.88 -62.40
N LEU A 48 -14.29 6.33 -61.80
CA LEU A 48 -14.36 6.11 -60.35
C LEU A 48 -13.32 5.09 -59.87
N CYS A 49 -13.13 3.99 -60.59
CA CYS A 49 -12.07 3.00 -60.28
C CYS A 49 -10.69 3.66 -60.29
N ASN A 50 -10.39 4.45 -61.33
CA ASN A 50 -9.11 5.16 -61.44
C ASN A 50 -8.94 6.17 -60.29
N SER A 51 -10.00 6.92 -59.94
CA SER A 51 -9.99 7.87 -58.83
C SER A 51 -9.71 7.19 -57.49
N ILE A 52 -10.41 6.09 -57.19
CA ILE A 52 -10.21 5.31 -55.96
C ILE A 52 -8.81 4.72 -55.92
N GLN A 53 -8.32 4.19 -57.04
CA GLN A 53 -6.96 3.63 -57.13
C GLN A 53 -5.91 4.70 -56.85
N SER A 54 -6.02 5.89 -57.45
CA SER A 54 -5.11 7.00 -57.18
C SER A 54 -5.20 7.50 -55.73
N ALA A 55 -6.40 7.56 -55.15
CA ALA A 55 -6.59 7.95 -53.75
C ALA A 55 -5.95 6.95 -52.77
N ILE A 56 -6.11 5.64 -53.02
CA ILE A 56 -5.49 4.59 -52.21
C ILE A 56 -3.97 4.64 -52.34
N GLN A 57 -3.45 4.79 -53.55
CA GLN A 57 -2.00 4.88 -53.80
C GLN A 57 -1.37 6.07 -53.06
N ALA A 58 -1.97 7.26 -53.16
CA ALA A 58 -1.49 8.45 -52.45
C ALA A 58 -1.50 8.27 -50.92
N ARG A 59 -2.50 7.54 -50.39
CA ARG A 59 -2.59 7.24 -48.95
C ARG A 59 -1.57 6.20 -48.51
N PHE A 60 -1.28 5.21 -49.35
CA PHE A 60 -0.23 4.23 -49.10
C PHE A 60 1.14 4.92 -48.98
N GLU A 61 1.47 5.80 -49.92
CA GLU A 61 2.71 6.59 -49.88
C GLU A 61 2.78 7.49 -48.64
N GLN A 62 1.66 8.11 -48.26
CA GLN A 62 1.58 8.92 -47.04
C GLN A 62 1.80 8.08 -45.77
N LEU A 63 1.22 6.87 -45.70
CA LEU A 63 1.40 5.96 -44.58
C LEU A 63 2.84 5.47 -44.50
N GLN A 64 3.45 5.10 -45.64
CA GLN A 64 4.84 4.69 -45.71
C GLN A 64 5.79 5.81 -45.27
N SER A 65 5.51 7.06 -45.65
CA SER A 65 6.26 8.23 -45.19
C SER A 65 6.14 8.42 -43.67
N LYS A 66 4.94 8.26 -43.10
CA LYS A 66 4.72 8.35 -41.65
C LYS A 66 5.34 7.19 -40.87
N GLU A 67 5.32 5.99 -41.44
CA GLU A 67 5.99 4.81 -40.87
C GLU A 67 7.49 5.05 -40.77
N ASN A 68 8.12 5.55 -41.84
CA ASN A 68 9.53 5.94 -41.83
C ASN A 68 9.81 7.08 -40.83
N GLU A 69 8.90 8.04 -40.66
CA GLU A 69 9.04 9.10 -39.66
C GLU A 69 9.01 8.53 -38.23
N VAL A 70 8.08 7.61 -37.93
CA VAL A 70 7.98 6.94 -36.63
C VAL A 70 9.22 6.09 -36.35
N GLU A 71 9.68 5.33 -37.34
CA GLU A 71 10.89 4.51 -37.27
C GLU A 71 12.13 5.38 -36.98
N ASN A 72 12.26 6.53 -37.65
CA ASN A 72 13.35 7.46 -37.38
C ASN A 72 13.26 8.07 -35.97
N ARG A 73 12.06 8.45 -35.51
CA ARG A 73 11.85 8.92 -34.14
C ARG A 73 12.17 7.85 -33.11
N PHE A 74 11.87 6.58 -33.40
CA PHE A 74 12.21 5.45 -32.54
C PHE A 74 13.73 5.31 -32.40
N ARG A 75 14.48 5.35 -33.51
CA ARG A 75 15.95 5.32 -33.49
C ARG A 75 16.54 6.51 -32.74
N GLU A 76 15.98 7.71 -32.91
CA GLU A 76 16.43 8.90 -32.18
C GLU A 76 16.22 8.74 -30.66
N LEU A 77 15.06 8.22 -30.25
CA LEU A 77 14.77 7.92 -28.85
C LEU A 77 15.68 6.82 -28.29
N GLU A 78 15.99 5.80 -29.09
CA GLU A 78 16.91 4.71 -28.71
C GLU A 78 18.34 5.22 -28.52
N LEU A 79 18.83 6.08 -29.42
CA LEU A 79 20.13 6.76 -29.26
C LEU A 79 20.16 7.63 -27.99
N ARG A 80 19.09 8.39 -27.74
CA ARG A 80 18.99 9.23 -26.54
C ARG A 80 18.92 8.41 -25.26
N ALA A 81 18.22 7.28 -25.28
CA ALA A 81 18.17 6.33 -24.17
C ALA A 81 19.54 5.70 -23.91
N ASN A 82 20.28 5.34 -24.96
CA ASN A 82 21.64 4.82 -24.85
C ASN A 82 22.63 5.84 -24.29
N GLU A 83 22.49 7.12 -24.65
CA GLU A 83 23.32 8.20 -24.13
C GLU A 83 23.02 8.52 -22.66
N LEU A 84 21.74 8.48 -22.26
CA LEU A 84 21.33 8.52 -20.85
C LEU A 84 21.86 7.31 -20.07
N GLY A 85 21.79 6.11 -20.65
CA GLY A 85 22.33 4.89 -20.07
C GLY A 85 23.86 4.95 -19.86
N LYS A 86 24.60 5.56 -20.78
CA LYS A 86 26.05 5.81 -20.61
C LYS A 86 26.34 6.82 -19.50
N ARG A 87 25.52 7.87 -19.36
CA ARG A 87 25.64 8.85 -18.26
C ARG A 87 25.33 8.23 -16.89
N LEU A 88 24.40 7.29 -16.83
CA LEU A 88 24.08 6.54 -15.61
C LEU A 88 25.23 5.59 -15.22
N LYS A 89 25.77 4.82 -16.19
CA LYS A 89 26.95 3.98 -15.97
C LYS A 89 28.19 4.77 -15.50
N LEU A 90 28.33 6.03 -15.93
CA LEU A 90 29.41 6.90 -15.47
C LEU A 90 29.23 7.33 -14.00
N ASN A 91 27.98 7.48 -13.55
CA ASN A 91 27.64 7.74 -12.15
C ASN A 91 27.76 6.47 -11.28
N ASP A 92 27.48 5.28 -11.80
CA ASP A 92 27.65 3.99 -11.09
C ASP A 92 29.12 3.66 -10.81
N VAL A 93 30.06 4.16 -11.63
CA VAL A 93 31.50 4.01 -11.37
C VAL A 93 31.96 4.96 -10.24
N LEU A 94 31.25 6.07 -10.03
CA LEU A 94 31.52 7.05 -8.96
C LEU A 94 30.80 6.70 -7.64
N ILE A 95 29.74 5.90 -7.69
CA ILE A 95 28.98 5.43 -6.53
C ILE A 95 29.23 3.94 -6.39
N GLY A 96 30.29 3.58 -5.67
CA GLY A 96 30.68 2.19 -5.44
C GLY A 96 29.50 1.33 -4.99
N LYS A 97 29.38 0.13 -5.58
CA LYS A 97 28.52 -1.01 -5.19
C LYS A 97 27.82 -0.81 -3.84
N GLY A 98 26.59 -0.31 -3.88
CA GLY A 98 25.76 -0.18 -2.68
C GLY A 98 24.65 0.84 -2.81
N SER A 99 23.53 0.45 -3.43
CA SER A 99 22.16 0.65 -2.92
C SER A 99 21.15 0.62 -4.07
N SER A 100 20.34 -0.45 -4.13
CA SER A 100 19.16 -0.60 -5.00
C SER A 100 18.14 0.56 -4.89
N LEU A 101 18.27 1.38 -3.85
CA LEU A 101 17.38 2.47 -3.45
C LEU A 101 17.61 3.77 -4.26
N LEU A 102 18.83 3.97 -4.79
CA LEU A 102 19.15 5.09 -5.67
C LEU A 102 18.59 4.87 -7.08
N ASP A 103 18.64 3.63 -7.56
CA ASP A 103 18.10 3.21 -8.87
C ASP A 103 16.57 3.34 -8.90
N LEU A 104 15.87 2.91 -7.84
CA LEU A 104 14.42 3.04 -7.75
C LEU A 104 13.95 4.51 -7.77
N LYS A 105 14.67 5.42 -7.08
CA LYS A 105 14.36 6.86 -7.11
C LYS A 105 14.50 7.46 -8.50
N PHE A 106 15.44 6.98 -9.31
CA PHE A 106 15.63 7.44 -10.68
C PHE A 106 14.55 6.85 -11.62
N VAL A 107 14.22 5.56 -11.46
CA VAL A 107 13.22 4.83 -12.26
C VAL A 107 11.79 5.35 -12.05
N VAL A 108 11.43 5.75 -10.82
CA VAL A 108 10.05 6.16 -10.47
C VAL A 108 9.65 7.55 -11.00
N SER A 109 10.53 8.21 -11.77
CA SER A 109 10.29 9.58 -12.21
C SER A 109 9.18 9.74 -13.27
N THR A 110 8.94 8.79 -14.19
CA THR A 110 7.82 8.94 -15.18
C THR A 110 7.28 7.66 -15.83
N ASP A 111 7.92 6.50 -15.64
CA ASP A 111 7.67 5.32 -16.49
C ASP A 111 7.28 4.09 -15.68
N GLY A 112 5.99 3.72 -15.74
CA GLY A 112 5.47 2.53 -15.07
C GLY A 112 6.03 1.21 -15.62
N GLU A 113 6.38 1.14 -16.90
CA GLU A 113 6.91 -0.09 -17.52
C GLU A 113 8.33 -0.37 -17.03
N ARG A 114 9.16 0.68 -16.91
CA ARG A 114 10.50 0.57 -16.30
C ARG A 114 10.44 0.19 -14.83
N LEU A 115 9.48 0.72 -14.09
CA LEU A 115 9.26 0.33 -12.70
C LEU A 115 8.90 -1.16 -12.58
N LEU A 116 8.07 -1.68 -13.49
CA LEU A 116 7.78 -3.10 -13.54
C LEU A 116 9.02 -3.94 -13.89
N MET A 117 9.80 -3.53 -14.90
CA MET A 117 11.04 -4.24 -15.27
C MET A 117 12.04 -4.30 -14.11
N PHE A 118 12.27 -3.18 -13.42
CA PHE A 118 13.11 -3.14 -12.23
C PHE A 118 12.62 -4.14 -11.17
N LEU A 119 11.32 -4.15 -10.86
CA LEU A 119 10.78 -5.10 -9.88
C LEU A 119 10.91 -6.55 -10.35
N ASN A 120 10.82 -6.82 -11.64
CA ASN A 120 11.01 -8.16 -12.19
C ASN A 120 12.48 -8.63 -12.07
N GLU A 121 13.44 -7.73 -12.30
CA GLU A 121 14.88 -8.01 -12.11
C GLU A 121 15.20 -8.31 -10.64
N HIS A 122 14.42 -7.76 -9.71
CA HIS A 122 14.55 -7.94 -8.26
C HIS A 122 13.49 -8.87 -7.67
N GLU A 123 13.13 -9.97 -8.36
CA GLU A 123 12.02 -10.85 -7.99
C GLU A 123 12.05 -11.45 -6.57
N ASN A 124 13.24 -11.58 -5.98
CA ASN A 124 13.45 -12.16 -4.65
C ASN A 124 13.53 -11.10 -3.54
N GLU A 125 13.44 -9.82 -3.90
CA GLU A 125 13.58 -8.68 -2.98
C GLU A 125 12.26 -7.92 -2.81
N HIS A 126 11.14 -8.42 -3.35
CA HIS A 126 9.83 -7.77 -3.30
C HIS A 126 9.36 -7.40 -1.89
N GLU A 127 9.69 -8.19 -0.87
CA GLU A 127 9.37 -7.86 0.52
C GLU A 127 10.18 -6.67 1.04
N LYS A 128 11.45 -6.56 0.62
CA LYS A 128 12.34 -5.44 0.99
C LYS A 128 11.98 -4.18 0.20
N LEU A 129 11.67 -4.34 -1.07
CA LEU A 129 11.33 -3.25 -1.99
C LEU A 129 9.91 -2.70 -1.78
N ALA A 130 9.03 -3.40 -1.05
CA ALA A 130 7.63 -2.96 -0.87
C ALA A 130 7.52 -1.55 -0.26
N ASP A 131 8.32 -1.26 0.78
CA ASP A 131 8.31 0.05 1.43
C ASP A 131 9.02 1.12 0.59
N GLU A 132 10.03 0.72 -0.18
CA GLU A 132 10.71 1.61 -1.12
C GLU A 132 9.78 2.02 -2.27
N VAL A 133 9.03 1.06 -2.84
CA VAL A 133 8.00 1.29 -3.85
C VAL A 133 6.91 2.20 -3.30
N TYR A 134 6.43 1.96 -2.07
CA TYR A 134 5.48 2.86 -1.40
C TYR A 134 6.02 4.30 -1.31
N ASN A 135 7.25 4.47 -0.81
CA ASN A 135 7.86 5.79 -0.69
C ASN A 135 8.05 6.47 -2.04
N ALA A 136 8.45 5.73 -3.06
CA ALA A 136 8.65 6.26 -4.40
C ALA A 136 7.31 6.66 -5.04
N LEU A 137 6.26 5.86 -4.87
CA LEU A 137 4.90 6.22 -5.30
C LEU A 137 4.37 7.45 -4.55
N LYS A 138 4.65 7.58 -3.26
CA LYS A 138 4.26 8.75 -2.45
C LYS A 138 4.92 10.05 -2.93
N MET A 139 6.15 9.96 -3.44
CA MET A 139 6.89 11.09 -4.02
C MET A 139 6.53 11.36 -5.48
N SER A 140 5.79 10.46 -6.13
CA SER A 140 5.38 10.63 -7.52
C SER A 140 4.28 11.68 -7.68
N ASN A 141 4.36 12.45 -8.76
CA ASN A 141 3.31 13.40 -9.14
C ASN A 141 2.01 12.72 -9.60
N ASN A 142 2.08 11.47 -10.06
CA ASN A 142 0.92 10.73 -10.55
C ASN A 142 1.07 9.20 -10.34
N PRO A 143 1.08 8.75 -9.07
CA PRO A 143 1.27 7.33 -8.73
C PRO A 143 0.23 6.41 -9.38
N GLY A 144 -1.03 6.86 -9.46
CA GLY A 144 -2.08 6.12 -10.15
C GLY A 144 -1.78 5.88 -11.63
N LYS A 145 -1.20 6.86 -12.34
CA LYS A 145 -0.82 6.66 -13.75
C LYS A 145 0.33 5.67 -13.88
N LEU A 146 1.37 5.80 -13.03
CA LEU A 146 2.54 4.92 -13.06
C LEU A 146 2.13 3.46 -12.85
N VAL A 147 1.38 3.19 -11.79
CA VAL A 147 0.93 1.83 -11.48
C VAL A 147 -0.01 1.31 -12.57
N CYS A 148 -0.89 2.16 -13.11
CA CYS A 148 -1.78 1.75 -14.20
C CYS A 148 -1.00 1.37 -15.47
N GLN A 149 0.08 2.08 -15.79
CA GLN A 149 0.96 1.76 -16.92
C GLN A 149 1.71 0.44 -16.70
N ALA A 150 2.30 0.27 -15.52
CA ALA A 150 3.00 -0.95 -15.12
C ALA A 150 2.10 -2.18 -15.25
N VAL A 151 0.95 -2.12 -14.59
CA VAL A 151 0.02 -3.25 -14.52
C VAL A 151 -0.57 -3.53 -15.91
N ARG A 152 -0.70 -2.52 -16.79
CA ARG A 152 -1.26 -2.69 -18.14
C ARG A 152 -0.51 -3.73 -18.99
N GLY A 153 0.81 -3.84 -18.83
CA GLY A 153 1.66 -4.76 -19.60
C GLY A 153 1.23 -6.22 -19.47
N LEU A 154 0.75 -6.62 -18.29
CA LEU A 154 0.25 -7.98 -18.01
C LEU A 154 -0.97 -8.40 -18.84
N PHE A 155 -1.71 -7.46 -19.42
CA PHE A 155 -2.99 -7.73 -20.11
C PHE A 155 -2.90 -7.74 -21.63
N SER A 156 -1.74 -7.42 -22.20
CA SER A 156 -1.59 -7.50 -23.64
C SER A 156 -1.33 -8.97 -24.01
N ASP A 157 -2.11 -9.54 -24.94
CA ASP A 157 -1.93 -10.91 -25.45
C ASP A 157 -0.54 -11.16 -26.07
N LYS A 158 0.23 -10.09 -26.26
CA LYS A 158 1.67 -10.12 -26.50
C LYS A 158 2.39 -10.19 -25.15
N GLY A 159 2.21 -11.29 -24.41
CA GLY A 159 3.04 -11.56 -23.25
C GLY A 159 4.50 -11.49 -23.67
N ASN A 160 5.33 -10.77 -22.90
CA ASN A 160 6.76 -10.68 -23.17
C ASN A 160 7.33 -12.10 -23.21
N VAL A 161 7.82 -12.51 -24.38
CA VAL A 161 8.47 -13.80 -24.59
C VAL A 161 9.78 -13.77 -23.79
N GLY A 162 9.75 -14.18 -22.52
CA GLY A 162 10.96 -14.32 -21.72
C GLY A 162 10.81 -14.15 -20.20
N VAL A 163 9.81 -13.42 -19.71
CA VAL A 163 9.60 -13.29 -18.26
C VAL A 163 8.58 -14.33 -17.81
N GLU A 164 8.92 -15.10 -16.78
CA GLU A 164 7.98 -16.04 -16.18
C GLU A 164 6.76 -15.24 -15.68
N ARG A 165 5.56 -15.55 -16.18
CA ARG A 165 4.30 -14.84 -15.87
C ARG A 165 4.07 -14.65 -14.36
N ASN A 166 4.67 -15.51 -13.53
CA ASN A 166 4.63 -15.45 -12.07
C ASN A 166 5.44 -14.29 -11.47
N VAL A 167 6.57 -13.91 -12.08
CA VAL A 167 7.41 -12.80 -11.63
C VAL A 167 6.68 -11.47 -11.82
N GLU A 168 6.13 -11.25 -13.02
CA GLU A 168 5.40 -10.02 -13.33
C GLU A 168 4.16 -9.86 -12.44
N ARG A 169 3.44 -10.96 -12.15
CA ARG A 169 2.32 -10.96 -11.21
C ARG A 169 2.75 -10.53 -9.81
N ARG A 170 3.85 -11.07 -9.27
CA ARG A 170 4.37 -10.70 -7.94
C ARG A 170 4.77 -9.22 -7.89
N SER A 171 5.45 -8.73 -8.92
CA SER A 171 5.81 -7.31 -9.04
C SER A 171 4.59 -6.39 -9.10
N CYS A 172 3.56 -6.76 -9.86
CA CYS A 172 2.32 -5.99 -9.92
C CYS A 172 1.52 -6.02 -8.61
N LEU A 173 1.57 -7.11 -7.83
CA LEU A 173 1.00 -7.13 -6.49
C LEU A 173 1.67 -6.08 -5.59
N VAL A 174 3.00 -5.97 -5.62
CA VAL A 174 3.76 -4.96 -4.85
C VAL A 174 3.35 -3.54 -5.24
N LEU A 175 3.18 -3.28 -6.55
CA LEU A 175 2.78 -1.96 -7.05
C LEU A 175 1.36 -1.57 -6.63
N LEU A 176 0.41 -2.50 -6.74
CA LEU A 176 -0.97 -2.25 -6.34
C LEU A 176 -1.10 -2.10 -4.81
N GLU A 177 -0.34 -2.88 -4.05
CA GLU A 177 -0.24 -2.74 -2.60
C GLU A 177 0.30 -1.35 -2.22
N GLY A 178 1.41 -0.92 -2.84
CA GLY A 178 1.95 0.41 -2.66
C GLY A 178 0.92 1.52 -2.96
N LEU A 179 0.17 1.39 -4.06
CA LEU A 179 -0.89 2.35 -4.42
C LEU A 179 -2.02 2.40 -3.39
N MET A 180 -2.45 1.23 -2.88
CA MET A 180 -3.48 1.10 -1.83
C MET A 180 -3.02 1.67 -0.48
N ARG A 181 -1.72 1.66 -0.20
CA ARG A 181 -1.11 2.31 0.97
C ARG A 181 -1.04 3.84 0.79
N VAL A 182 -0.62 4.33 -0.38
CA VAL A 182 -0.52 5.77 -0.67
C VAL A 182 -1.90 6.44 -0.70
N ARG A 183 -2.93 5.76 -1.21
CA ARG A 183 -4.30 6.28 -1.41
C ARG A 183 -4.34 7.65 -2.09
N PRO A 184 -3.69 7.82 -3.24
CA PRO A 184 -3.66 9.11 -3.93
C PRO A 184 -5.03 9.43 -4.54
N GLU A 185 -5.29 10.72 -4.78
CA GLU A 185 -6.43 11.12 -5.59
C GLU A 185 -6.20 10.70 -7.06
N ILE A 186 -7.00 9.73 -7.54
CA ILE A 186 -6.87 9.21 -8.91
C ILE A 186 -7.63 10.09 -9.89
N LYS A 187 -6.92 10.64 -10.89
CA LYS A 187 -7.52 11.42 -11.98
C LYS A 187 -8.52 10.59 -12.78
N LYS A 188 -9.62 11.22 -13.21
CA LYS A 188 -10.73 10.57 -13.93
C LYS A 188 -10.31 9.78 -15.17
N ASN A 189 -9.34 10.27 -15.94
CA ASN A 189 -8.81 9.58 -17.12
C ASN A 189 -8.09 8.27 -16.75
N VAL A 190 -7.25 8.30 -15.71
CA VAL A 190 -6.54 7.12 -15.18
C VAL A 190 -7.55 6.12 -14.61
N LYS A 191 -8.54 6.58 -13.85
CA LYS A 191 -9.61 5.71 -13.31
C LYS A 191 -10.39 5.00 -14.42
N LYS A 192 -10.71 5.69 -15.53
CA LYS A 192 -11.34 5.08 -16.71
C LYS A 192 -10.46 4.01 -17.37
N GLN A 193 -9.15 4.26 -17.46
CA GLN A 193 -8.20 3.27 -18.02
C GLN A 193 -8.13 2.02 -17.12
N ALA A 194 -7.99 2.21 -15.81
CA ALA A 194 -8.00 1.11 -14.85
C ALA A 194 -9.33 0.32 -14.89
N ALA A 195 -10.47 1.01 -15.04
CA ALA A 195 -11.77 0.36 -15.21
C ALA A 195 -11.87 -0.48 -16.49
N PHE A 196 -11.34 0.03 -17.61
CA PHE A 196 -11.27 -0.74 -18.86
C PHE A 196 -10.43 -2.00 -18.69
N VAL A 197 -9.24 -1.86 -18.08
CA VAL A 197 -8.34 -2.97 -17.78
C VAL A 197 -9.02 -4.03 -16.88
N ALA A 198 -9.63 -3.60 -15.78
CA ALA A 198 -10.29 -4.50 -14.84
C ALA A 198 -11.45 -5.28 -15.49
N LYS A 199 -12.20 -4.65 -16.41
CA LYS A 199 -13.26 -5.33 -17.18
C LYS A 199 -12.71 -6.40 -18.12
N GLN A 200 -11.63 -6.09 -18.85
CA GLN A 200 -10.98 -7.07 -19.73
C GLN A 200 -10.43 -8.25 -18.93
N TRP A 201 -9.78 -7.96 -17.79
CA TRP A 201 -9.27 -9.00 -16.91
C TRP A 201 -10.38 -9.91 -16.38
N LYS A 202 -11.51 -9.33 -15.98
CA LYS A 202 -12.64 -10.12 -15.51
C LYS A 202 -13.19 -11.09 -16.56
N LEU A 203 -13.18 -10.72 -17.84
CA LEU A 203 -13.59 -11.64 -18.92
C LEU A 203 -12.64 -12.84 -19.04
N LYS A 204 -11.39 -12.66 -18.62
CA LYS A 204 -10.37 -13.70 -18.54
C LYS A 204 -10.48 -14.55 -17.27
N ILE A 205 -10.94 -13.96 -16.15
CA ILE A 205 -11.19 -14.60 -14.84
C ILE A 205 -12.57 -15.34 -14.84
N GLY A 206 -12.77 -16.23 -15.80
CA GLY A 206 -13.91 -17.15 -15.85
C GLY A 206 -13.69 -18.34 -16.78
N MET A 207 -12.44 -18.63 -17.16
CA MET A 207 -12.05 -19.74 -18.02
C MET A 207 -11.29 -20.77 -17.16
N GLU A 208 -11.66 -22.05 -17.26
CA GLU A 208 -11.12 -23.14 -16.42
C GLU A 208 -9.59 -23.08 -16.27
N GLY A 209 -9.09 -23.17 -15.02
CA GLY A 209 -7.65 -23.24 -14.70
C GLY A 209 -7.03 -22.02 -14.00
N GLU A 210 -7.83 -21.10 -13.45
CA GLU A 210 -7.31 -19.89 -12.78
C GLU A 210 -6.68 -20.14 -11.41
N ASP A 211 -5.51 -19.54 -11.21
CA ASP A 211 -4.78 -19.49 -9.95
C ASP A 211 -5.29 -18.35 -9.05
N ASP A 212 -5.31 -18.59 -7.73
CA ASP A 212 -5.79 -17.66 -6.71
C ASP A 212 -5.01 -16.33 -6.71
N THR A 213 -3.75 -16.36 -7.16
CA THR A 213 -2.91 -15.18 -7.38
C THR A 213 -3.52 -14.22 -8.41
N GLU A 214 -4.13 -14.74 -9.47
CA GLU A 214 -4.71 -13.93 -10.56
C GLU A 214 -6.01 -13.26 -10.11
N ILE A 215 -6.81 -13.98 -9.31
CA ILE A 215 -8.02 -13.45 -8.66
C ILE A 215 -7.65 -12.34 -7.67
N LEU A 216 -6.63 -12.56 -6.84
CA LEU A 216 -6.15 -11.57 -5.89
C LEU A 216 -5.67 -10.30 -6.60
N LEU A 217 -4.88 -10.45 -7.65
CA LEU A 217 -4.32 -9.33 -8.40
C LEU A 217 -5.42 -8.48 -9.06
N PHE A 218 -6.46 -9.13 -9.59
CA PHE A 218 -7.67 -8.44 -10.07
C PHE A 218 -8.38 -7.67 -8.96
N LEU A 219 -8.61 -8.28 -7.80
CA LEU A 219 -9.27 -7.61 -6.68
C LEU A 219 -8.45 -6.42 -6.17
N MET A 220 -7.12 -6.56 -6.10
CA MET A 220 -6.20 -5.46 -5.78
C MET A 220 -6.30 -4.30 -6.76
N LEU A 221 -6.43 -4.57 -8.07
CA LEU A 221 -6.69 -3.54 -9.06
C LEU A 221 -8.04 -2.83 -8.81
N VAL A 222 -9.10 -3.60 -8.53
CA VAL A 222 -10.43 -3.03 -8.24
C VAL A 222 -10.40 -2.14 -6.98
N GLY A 223 -9.70 -2.60 -5.93
CA GLY A 223 -9.56 -1.87 -4.67
C GLY A 223 -8.70 -0.61 -4.82
N ALA A 224 -7.52 -0.72 -5.42
CA ALA A 224 -6.55 0.38 -5.53
C ALA A 224 -7.11 1.59 -6.31
N TYR A 225 -8.00 1.36 -7.27
CA TYR A 225 -8.62 2.41 -8.09
C TYR A 225 -10.05 2.76 -7.67
N GLY A 226 -10.59 2.11 -6.63
CA GLY A 226 -11.96 2.32 -6.14
C GLY A 226 -13.00 2.07 -7.23
N LEU A 227 -12.97 0.87 -7.82
CA LEU A 227 -13.79 0.47 -8.98
C LEU A 227 -14.95 -0.47 -8.63
N LEU A 228 -15.28 -0.62 -7.34
CA LEU A 228 -16.33 -1.53 -6.86
C LEU A 228 -17.68 -1.32 -7.53
N ASP A 229 -18.06 -0.06 -7.77
CA ASP A 229 -19.29 0.37 -8.42
C ASP A 229 -19.39 -0.07 -9.90
N HIS A 230 -18.28 -0.53 -10.50
CA HIS A 230 -18.23 -1.01 -11.88
C HIS A 230 -18.56 -2.51 -12.01
N PHE A 231 -18.72 -3.22 -10.89
CA PHE A 231 -18.92 -4.67 -10.86
C PHE A 231 -20.10 -5.06 -9.96
N LYS A 232 -20.71 -6.23 -10.21
CA LYS A 232 -21.77 -6.74 -9.34
C LYS A 232 -21.17 -7.14 -8.00
N SER A 233 -21.75 -6.61 -6.91
CA SER A 233 -21.28 -6.87 -5.53
C SER A 233 -21.16 -8.36 -5.21
N LYS A 234 -22.15 -9.19 -5.61
CA LYS A 234 -22.12 -10.65 -5.40
C LYS A 234 -20.93 -11.33 -6.06
N GLU A 235 -20.56 -10.90 -7.26
CA GLU A 235 -19.47 -11.50 -8.04
C GLU A 235 -18.10 -11.10 -7.47
N ILE A 236 -17.93 -9.84 -7.04
CA ILE A 236 -16.71 -9.43 -6.34
C ILE A 236 -16.58 -10.16 -4.99
N ARG A 237 -17.69 -10.34 -4.28
CA ARG A 237 -17.71 -11.07 -3.01
C ARG A 237 -17.28 -12.53 -3.18
N SER A 238 -17.84 -13.25 -4.15
CA SER A 238 -17.44 -14.65 -4.39
C SER A 238 -15.97 -14.80 -4.78
N LEU A 239 -15.43 -13.85 -5.54
CA LEU A 239 -14.00 -13.82 -5.87
C LEU A 239 -13.14 -13.53 -4.63
N PHE A 240 -13.59 -12.61 -3.77
CA PHE A 240 -12.90 -12.29 -2.52
C PHE A 240 -12.89 -13.47 -1.55
N GLU A 241 -14.02 -14.17 -1.39
CA GLU A 241 -14.14 -15.37 -0.54
C GLU A 241 -13.12 -16.45 -0.92
N ARG A 242 -12.84 -16.63 -2.21
CA ARG A 242 -11.85 -17.60 -2.70
C ARG A 242 -10.41 -17.25 -2.31
N VAL A 243 -10.07 -15.97 -2.25
CA VAL A 243 -8.71 -15.50 -1.90
C VAL A 243 -8.59 -14.94 -0.49
N ALA A 244 -9.65 -15.05 0.32
CA ALA A 244 -9.75 -14.41 1.63
C ALA A 244 -8.64 -14.85 2.60
N GLN A 245 -8.14 -16.08 2.43
CA GLN A 245 -7.05 -16.64 3.25
C GLN A 245 -5.66 -16.12 2.83
N HIS A 246 -5.54 -15.42 1.70
CA HIS A 246 -4.26 -14.90 1.25
C HIS A 246 -3.83 -13.72 2.13
N LYS A 247 -2.58 -13.70 2.62
CA LYS A 247 -2.03 -12.66 3.52
C LYS A 247 -2.33 -11.22 3.07
N ARG A 248 -2.31 -10.97 1.76
CA ARG A 248 -2.57 -9.67 1.12
C ARG A 248 -4.06 -9.32 0.91
N ALA A 249 -5.00 -10.26 1.13
CA ALA A 249 -6.44 -10.01 1.04
C ALA A 249 -6.98 -9.17 2.21
N SER A 250 -6.25 -9.12 3.33
CA SER A 250 -6.54 -8.23 4.47
C SER A 250 -6.60 -6.75 4.07
N LEU A 251 -5.75 -6.32 3.13
CA LEU A 251 -5.74 -4.97 2.56
C LEU A 251 -7.01 -4.66 1.75
N LEU A 252 -7.64 -5.69 1.17
CA LEU A 252 -8.83 -5.57 0.34
C LEU A 252 -10.11 -5.48 1.16
N GLY A 253 -10.24 -6.26 2.25
CA GLY A 253 -11.47 -6.29 3.03
C GLY A 253 -11.91 -4.91 3.56
N HIS A 254 -10.94 -4.08 4.00
CA HIS A 254 -11.20 -2.71 4.46
C HIS A 254 -11.53 -1.73 3.33
N ILE A 255 -10.89 -1.88 2.17
CA ILE A 255 -11.07 -0.98 1.02
C ILE A 255 -12.34 -1.34 0.23
N LEU A 256 -12.74 -2.60 0.23
CA LEU A 256 -13.89 -3.10 -0.51
C LEU A 256 -15.19 -3.14 0.31
N GLY A 257 -15.13 -2.86 1.63
CA GLY A 257 -16.30 -2.75 2.49
C GLY A 257 -17.05 -4.06 2.74
N PHE A 258 -16.36 -5.20 2.71
CA PHE A 258 -16.99 -6.53 2.82
C PHE A 258 -17.08 -7.09 4.26
N PHE A 259 -16.71 -6.33 5.29
CA PHE A 259 -16.66 -6.84 6.67
C PHE A 259 -17.99 -6.88 7.45
N GLU A 260 -19.15 -6.81 6.78
CA GLU A 260 -20.42 -7.17 7.40
C GLU A 260 -20.92 -8.49 6.80
N LYS A 261 -20.67 -9.58 7.53
CA LYS A 261 -21.35 -10.87 7.40
C LYS A 261 -20.90 -11.80 6.25
N ALA A 262 -19.60 -12.11 6.20
CA ALA A 262 -19.07 -13.38 5.65
C ALA A 262 -17.59 -13.57 6.05
N ALA A 263 -17.32 -13.96 7.29
CA ALA A 263 -16.03 -14.53 7.68
C ALA A 263 -16.25 -15.50 8.87
N PRO A 264 -15.75 -16.75 8.81
CA PRO A 264 -15.53 -17.57 10.00
C PRO A 264 -14.48 -16.92 10.91
N GLU A 265 -14.47 -17.31 12.18
CA GLU A 265 -13.90 -16.66 13.39
C GLU A 265 -12.37 -16.46 13.44
N GLY A 266 -11.70 -16.10 12.34
CA GLY A 266 -10.22 -15.94 12.29
C GLY A 266 -9.70 -14.68 11.59
N CYS A 267 -10.52 -13.63 11.40
CA CYS A 267 -10.08 -12.39 10.76
C CYS A 267 -10.86 -11.17 11.25
N ILE A 268 -10.44 -10.56 12.36
CA ILE A 268 -10.84 -9.18 12.70
C ILE A 268 -9.61 -8.38 13.11
N ILE A 269 -9.02 -7.64 12.15
CA ILE A 269 -8.12 -6.53 12.48
C ILE A 269 -8.96 -5.25 12.49
N HIS A 270 -9.08 -4.62 13.65
CA HIS A 270 -9.83 -3.37 13.83
C HIS A 270 -9.06 -2.16 13.27
N SER A 271 -9.54 -1.58 12.17
CA SER A 271 -9.31 -0.17 11.85
C SER A 271 -10.54 0.65 12.26
N GLN A 272 -10.44 1.38 13.36
CA GLN A 272 -11.47 2.37 13.74
C GLN A 272 -11.07 3.76 13.23
N VAL A 273 -11.71 4.20 12.15
CA VAL A 273 -11.86 5.61 11.79
C VAL A 273 -13.36 5.90 11.77
N LYS A 274 -13.80 6.75 12.71
CA LYS A 274 -15.19 7.16 12.85
C LYS A 274 -15.52 8.24 11.80
N MET A 275 -16.55 8.00 10.99
CA MET A 275 -17.18 9.00 10.12
C MET A 275 -18.32 9.66 10.89
N GLU A 276 -18.32 10.98 11.01
CA GLU A 276 -19.43 11.74 11.59
C GLU A 276 -20.65 11.72 10.67
N ARG A 277 -21.80 11.27 11.20
CA ARG A 277 -23.13 11.72 10.77
C ARG A 277 -24.02 11.88 12.00
N LEU A 278 -24.78 12.97 12.01
CA LEU A 278 -25.72 13.43 13.03
C LEU A 278 -26.89 12.44 13.27
N GLY A 279 -27.31 12.30 14.55
CA GLY A 279 -28.64 11.78 14.94
C GLY A 279 -28.66 10.69 16.02
N GLU A 280 -28.83 11.13 17.29
CA GLU A 280 -29.47 10.50 18.47
C GLU A 280 -29.30 8.99 18.87
N VAL A 281 -28.65 8.83 20.04
CA VAL A 281 -29.02 8.08 21.29
C VAL A 281 -29.16 6.53 21.32
N SER A 282 -28.31 5.93 22.18
CA SER A 282 -28.42 4.66 22.97
C SER A 282 -28.32 3.31 22.22
N THR A 283 -27.66 2.23 22.65
CA THR A 283 -27.04 1.77 23.92
C THR A 283 -26.26 0.46 23.66
N VAL A 284 -25.14 0.26 24.37
CA VAL A 284 -24.68 -1.02 25.03
C VAL A 284 -24.15 -2.21 24.18
N THR A 285 -22.82 -2.45 24.33
CA THR A 285 -22.02 -3.72 24.45
C THR A 285 -22.16 -4.84 23.39
N SER A 286 -21.18 -5.67 23.03
CA SER A 286 -19.87 -6.10 23.59
C SER A 286 -19.16 -7.01 22.57
N GLY A 287 -17.82 -7.09 22.68
CA GLY A 287 -17.07 -8.37 22.66
C GLY A 287 -16.58 -8.81 21.28
N ALA A 288 -15.28 -8.67 21.01
CA ALA A 288 -14.20 -9.65 21.28
C ALA A 288 -13.88 -10.38 19.96
N ILE A 289 -12.81 -10.02 19.25
CA ILE A 289 -11.41 -10.51 19.43
C ILE A 289 -11.41 -12.03 19.18
N ASP A 290 -10.77 -12.54 18.13
CA ASP A 290 -9.32 -12.79 18.20
C ASP A 290 -8.59 -12.91 16.86
N ASP A 291 -7.28 -12.73 16.99
CA ASP A 291 -6.18 -12.51 16.07
C ASP A 291 -5.67 -13.78 15.37
N THR A 292 -4.97 -13.61 14.24
CA THR A 292 -3.56 -14.08 14.17
C THR A 292 -2.72 -13.47 13.03
N LEU A 293 -1.63 -12.82 13.46
CA LEU A 293 -0.27 -12.73 12.91
C LEU A 293 -0.02 -12.26 11.46
N ILE A 294 0.37 -10.98 11.34
CA ILE A 294 1.32 -10.50 10.32
C ILE A 294 2.52 -9.89 11.03
N ASN A 295 3.70 -10.40 10.70
CA ASN A 295 5.01 -9.87 11.03
C ASN A 295 5.17 -8.46 10.42
N TYR A 296 5.30 -7.42 11.25
CA TYR A 296 5.46 -6.01 10.83
C TYR A 296 6.88 -5.52 11.07
N SER A 297 7.47 -4.93 10.03
CA SER A 297 8.74 -4.19 10.08
C SER A 297 8.63 -2.94 10.96
N CYS A 298 9.72 -2.66 11.68
CA CYS A 298 9.92 -1.50 12.55
C CYS A 298 9.51 -0.18 11.88
N PRO A 299 8.57 0.59 12.44
CA PRO A 299 8.10 1.84 11.86
C PRO A 299 9.09 2.97 12.15
N SER A 300 9.03 4.01 11.32
CA SER A 300 9.96 5.12 11.41
C SER A 300 9.80 5.87 12.74
N SER A 301 10.86 6.52 13.23
CA SER A 301 10.82 7.45 14.39
C SER A 301 9.71 8.53 14.27
N ALA A 302 9.18 8.80 13.08
CA ALA A 302 8.01 9.66 12.86
C ALA A 302 6.67 9.01 13.29
N ASP A 303 6.52 7.71 13.08
CA ASP A 303 5.32 6.95 13.45
C ASP A 303 5.24 6.77 14.96
N LEU A 304 6.37 6.46 15.62
CA LEU A 304 6.42 6.43 17.08
C LEU A 304 6.06 7.79 17.70
N ARG A 305 6.52 8.89 17.09
CA ARG A 305 6.13 10.26 17.51
C ARG A 305 4.63 10.51 17.34
N PHE A 306 4.01 9.97 16.30
CA PHE A 306 2.56 10.09 16.10
C PHE A 306 1.79 9.21 17.09
N ILE A 307 2.23 7.98 17.33
CA ILE A 307 1.64 7.05 18.30
C ILE A 307 1.71 7.64 19.71
N ALA A 308 2.87 8.15 20.12
CA ALA A 308 3.07 8.83 21.39
C ALA A 308 2.18 10.07 21.58
N ARG A 309 1.71 10.69 20.49
CA ARG A 309 0.76 11.82 20.53
C ARG A 309 -0.69 11.39 20.59
N THR A 310 -1.02 10.18 20.15
CA THR A 310 -2.40 9.78 19.88
C THR A 310 -2.99 8.96 21.02
N GLN A 311 -2.41 7.82 21.42
CA GLN A 311 -2.98 6.97 22.49
C GLN A 311 -1.94 6.09 23.20
N ALA A 312 -2.09 5.92 24.52
CA ALA A 312 -1.20 5.13 25.38
C ALA A 312 -1.25 3.62 25.08
N ASP A 313 -2.43 3.06 24.80
CA ASP A 313 -2.59 1.63 24.51
C ASP A 313 -1.87 1.23 23.21
N LYS A 314 -1.91 2.10 22.20
CA LYS A 314 -1.19 1.90 20.93
C LYS A 314 0.33 1.98 21.11
N LEU A 315 0.79 2.87 21.99
CA LEU A 315 2.22 2.95 22.32
C LEU A 315 2.68 1.71 23.07
N LEU A 316 1.87 1.20 24.00
CA LEU A 316 2.18 -0.02 24.73
C LEU A 316 2.26 -1.24 23.80
N MET A 317 1.28 -1.38 22.89
CA MET A 317 1.26 -2.45 21.89
C MET A 317 2.49 -2.39 20.97
N PHE A 318 2.81 -1.19 20.48
CA PHE A 318 4.01 -0.95 19.68
C PHE A 318 5.30 -1.38 20.41
N LEU A 319 5.45 -1.02 21.69
CA LEU A 319 6.63 -1.40 22.46
C LEU A 319 6.69 -2.90 22.72
N ASN A 320 5.55 -3.56 22.90
CA ASN A 320 5.50 -5.02 23.05
C ASN A 320 5.94 -5.75 21.77
N GLU A 321 5.55 -5.23 20.59
CA GLU A 321 5.95 -5.78 19.29
C GLU A 321 7.45 -5.61 19.00
N HIS A 322 8.08 -4.60 19.61
CA HIS A 322 9.48 -4.22 19.36
C HIS A 322 10.39 -4.36 20.59
N GLU A 323 10.06 -5.23 21.55
CA GLU A 323 10.83 -5.39 22.79
C GLU A 323 12.31 -5.76 22.54
N ASN A 324 12.57 -6.53 21.48
CA ASN A 324 13.91 -7.04 21.16
C ASN A 324 14.75 -6.10 20.27
N ASP A 325 14.22 -4.93 19.89
CA ASP A 325 14.94 -3.99 19.03
C ASP A 325 15.90 -3.14 19.85
N ASP A 326 17.21 -3.33 19.68
CA ASP A 326 18.26 -2.63 20.44
C ASP A 326 18.18 -1.09 20.36
N ILE A 327 17.51 -0.56 19.33
CA ILE A 327 17.40 0.88 19.03
C ILE A 327 16.14 1.51 19.64
N ILE A 328 15.17 0.70 20.11
CA ILE A 328 13.85 1.15 20.56
C ILE A 328 13.93 2.19 21.69
N GLY A 329 14.92 2.07 22.57
CA GLY A 329 15.12 2.99 23.69
C GLY A 329 15.39 4.43 23.25
N ASP A 330 16.26 4.65 22.26
CA ASP A 330 16.58 6.00 21.79
C ASP A 330 15.43 6.62 20.99
N ASP A 331 14.68 5.81 20.24
CA ASP A 331 13.46 6.26 19.56
C ASP A 331 12.36 6.65 20.55
N VAL A 332 12.17 5.86 21.62
CA VAL A 332 11.24 6.21 22.72
C VAL A 332 11.67 7.50 23.41
N TYR A 333 12.97 7.68 23.68
CA TYR A 333 13.49 8.91 24.26
C TYR A 333 13.16 10.13 23.39
N ASN A 334 13.40 10.04 22.09
CA ASN A 334 13.10 11.10 21.12
C ASN A 334 11.59 11.38 21.03
N ALA A 335 10.75 10.34 21.08
CA ALA A 335 9.30 10.48 21.08
C ALA A 335 8.78 11.15 22.35
N LEU A 336 9.31 10.79 23.53
CA LEU A 336 8.98 11.43 24.81
C LEU A 336 9.42 12.90 24.83
N LYS A 337 10.63 13.20 24.34
CA LYS A 337 11.14 14.58 24.25
C LYS A 337 10.26 15.47 23.37
N MET A 338 9.66 14.90 22.32
CA MET A 338 8.78 15.60 21.38
C MET A 338 7.29 15.52 21.76
N SER A 339 6.96 14.83 22.85
CA SER A 339 5.62 14.77 23.40
C SER A 339 5.31 16.05 24.16
N GLY A 340 4.10 16.60 23.98
CA GLY A 340 3.67 17.80 24.70
C GLY A 340 3.47 17.56 26.21
N ASN A 341 3.34 16.31 26.65
CA ASN A 341 3.22 15.95 28.07
C ASN A 341 3.74 14.53 28.32
N PRO A 342 5.08 14.33 28.37
CA PRO A 342 5.67 13.01 28.52
C PRO A 342 5.25 12.34 29.82
N ALA A 343 5.16 13.11 30.92
CA ALA A 343 4.76 12.56 32.22
C ALA A 343 3.32 12.01 32.20
N LYS A 344 2.38 12.67 31.50
CA LYS A 344 1.03 12.13 31.40
C LYS A 344 1.00 10.86 30.55
N LEU A 345 1.70 10.88 29.41
CA LEU A 345 1.78 9.74 28.49
C LEU A 345 2.34 8.50 29.19
N VAL A 346 3.48 8.64 29.87
CA VAL A 346 4.14 7.54 30.59
C VAL A 346 3.22 6.96 31.65
N LEU A 347 2.53 7.81 32.42
CA LEU A 347 1.60 7.37 33.43
C LEU A 347 0.39 6.62 32.84
N ASP A 348 -0.13 7.10 31.71
CA ASP A 348 -1.27 6.47 31.04
C ASP A 348 -0.88 5.10 30.44
N VAL A 349 0.34 4.95 29.92
CA VAL A 349 0.88 3.65 29.46
C VAL A 349 1.08 2.66 30.61
N VAL A 350 1.69 3.09 31.72
CA VAL A 350 1.89 2.21 32.89
C VAL A 350 0.56 1.74 33.47
N LYS A 351 -0.48 2.58 33.44
CA LYS A 351 -1.84 2.17 33.82
C LYS A 351 -2.43 1.14 32.87
N ALA A 352 -2.26 1.32 31.56
CA ALA A 352 -2.71 0.36 30.56
C ALA A 352 -2.03 -1.00 30.76
N GLY A 353 -0.73 -0.99 31.08
CA GLY A 353 0.04 -2.20 31.38
C GLY A 353 -0.29 -2.90 32.70
N ASP A 354 -1.15 -2.32 33.54
CA ASP A 354 -1.70 -2.96 34.73
C ASP A 354 -3.16 -3.43 34.54
N SER A 355 -3.79 -3.09 33.41
CA SER A 355 -5.16 -3.47 33.10
C SER A 355 -5.22 -4.85 32.46
N GLU A 356 -5.82 -5.84 33.14
CA GLU A 356 -6.02 -7.19 32.58
C GLU A 356 -6.89 -7.18 31.31
N LYS A 357 -7.81 -6.21 31.18
CA LYS A 357 -8.66 -6.07 29.99
C LYS A 357 -7.93 -5.53 28.76
N ALA A 358 -6.84 -4.78 28.96
CA ALA A 358 -6.08 -4.17 27.87
C ALA A 358 -4.95 -5.09 27.36
N ASN A 359 -4.63 -6.15 28.09
CA ASN A 359 -3.52 -7.06 27.80
C ASN A 359 -3.99 -8.51 27.55
N VAL A 360 -5.26 -8.71 27.19
CA VAL A 360 -5.79 -10.04 26.82
C VAL A 360 -5.01 -10.54 25.61
N GLY A 361 -4.36 -11.71 25.73
CA GLY A 361 -3.53 -12.30 24.66
C GLY A 361 -2.05 -11.90 24.66
N VAL A 362 -1.62 -10.95 25.51
CA VAL A 362 -0.21 -10.54 25.61
C VAL A 362 0.43 -11.10 26.88
N GLU A 363 1.62 -11.71 26.75
CA GLU A 363 2.35 -12.23 27.91
C GLU A 363 2.65 -11.09 28.91
N ARG A 364 2.25 -11.28 30.17
CA ARG A 364 2.39 -10.27 31.25
C ARG A 364 3.82 -9.74 31.38
N GLY A 365 4.82 -10.60 31.16
CA GLY A 365 6.23 -10.24 31.16
C GLY A 365 6.62 -9.21 30.09
N LEU A 366 6.05 -9.29 28.89
CA LEU A 366 6.34 -8.38 27.77
C LEU A 366 5.82 -6.97 28.07
N VAL A 367 4.60 -6.89 28.60
CA VAL A 367 3.97 -5.62 29.01
C VAL A 367 4.80 -4.89 30.06
N LYS A 368 5.39 -5.62 31.03
CA LYS A 368 6.25 -5.03 32.05
C LYS A 368 7.58 -4.55 31.47
N ASN A 369 8.17 -5.26 30.50
CA ASN A 369 9.40 -4.81 29.82
C ASN A 369 9.19 -3.48 29.07
N SER A 370 8.06 -3.34 28.37
CA SER A 370 7.67 -2.08 27.72
C SER A 370 7.51 -0.93 28.72
N CYS A 371 6.90 -1.19 29.87
CA CYS A 371 6.81 -0.20 30.96
C CYS A 371 8.18 0.18 31.51
N VAL A 372 9.10 -0.79 31.66
CA VAL A 372 10.48 -0.57 32.10
C VAL A 372 11.22 0.32 31.10
N ILE A 373 11.19 0.01 29.80
CA ILE A 373 11.84 0.83 28.75
C ILE A 373 11.32 2.27 28.82
N LEU A 374 10.00 2.44 28.89
CA LEU A 374 9.36 3.75 28.93
C LEU A 374 9.75 4.56 30.18
N LEU A 375 9.74 3.92 31.35
CA LEU A 375 10.13 4.54 32.62
C LEU A 375 11.63 4.85 32.65
N GLU A 376 12.47 4.00 32.07
CA GLU A 376 13.92 4.21 31.94
C GLU A 376 14.21 5.48 31.12
N GLN A 377 13.60 5.61 29.93
CA GLN A 377 13.79 6.80 29.10
C GLN A 377 13.16 8.05 29.71
N PHE A 378 12.06 7.91 30.45
CA PHE A 378 11.45 9.02 31.18
C PHE A 378 12.35 9.52 32.32
N MET A 379 12.97 8.61 33.08
CA MET A 379 13.97 8.94 34.09
C MET A 379 15.23 9.57 33.49
N ARG A 380 15.62 9.16 32.29
CA ARG A 380 16.71 9.82 31.53
C ARG A 380 16.34 11.24 31.10
N LEU A 381 15.07 11.47 30.73
CA LEU A 381 14.56 12.78 30.31
C LEU A 381 14.41 13.77 31.48
N ARG A 382 14.12 13.28 32.69
CA ARG A 382 13.88 14.08 33.92
C ARG A 382 12.95 15.29 33.73
N PRO A 383 11.76 15.12 33.11
CA PRO A 383 10.85 16.25 32.93
C PRO A 383 10.19 16.67 34.25
N GLU A 384 9.79 17.93 34.34
CA GLU A 384 9.09 18.44 35.53
C GLU A 384 7.68 17.83 35.65
N VAL A 385 7.42 17.14 36.76
CA VAL A 385 6.13 16.48 37.02
C VAL A 385 5.24 17.39 37.88
N LYS A 386 4.15 17.88 37.29
CA LYS A 386 3.17 18.72 38.01
C LYS A 386 2.51 17.96 39.17
N GLN A 387 2.27 18.65 40.29
CA GLN A 387 1.68 18.07 41.51
C GLN A 387 0.34 17.34 41.28
N LYS A 388 -0.52 17.84 40.37
CA LYS A 388 -1.77 17.18 40.00
C LYS A 388 -1.55 15.79 39.38
N LEU A 389 -0.48 15.64 38.61
CA LEU A 389 -0.12 14.38 37.97
C LEU A 389 0.58 13.45 38.96
N ARG A 390 1.41 13.98 39.87
CA ARG A 390 2.02 13.24 40.99
C ARG A 390 0.95 12.54 41.85
N LYS A 391 -0.16 13.22 42.17
CA LYS A 391 -1.31 12.60 42.86
C LYS A 391 -1.97 11.47 42.07
N LYS A 392 -2.00 11.54 40.73
CA LYS A 392 -2.51 10.45 39.90
C LYS A 392 -1.53 9.28 39.86
N ALA A 393 -0.23 9.56 39.78
CA ALA A 393 0.83 8.56 39.82
C ALA A 393 0.83 7.80 41.15
N LEU A 394 0.61 8.49 42.27
CA LEU A 394 0.47 7.86 43.58
C LEU A 394 -0.63 6.79 43.62
N LYS A 395 -1.81 7.06 43.04
CA LYS A 395 -2.90 6.08 42.97
C LYS A 395 -2.50 4.83 42.18
N VAL A 396 -1.78 5.00 41.08
CA VAL A 396 -1.29 3.87 40.26
C VAL A 396 -0.23 3.08 41.01
N ALA A 397 0.70 3.76 41.67
CA ALA A 397 1.73 3.11 42.47
C ALA A 397 1.12 2.29 43.63
N GLN A 398 0.06 2.81 44.28
CA GLN A 398 -0.69 2.07 45.29
C GLN A 398 -1.39 0.83 44.73
N GLN A 399 -1.96 0.93 43.52
CA GLN A 399 -2.59 -0.20 42.83
C GLN A 399 -1.57 -1.28 42.46
N LEU A 400 -0.46 -0.90 41.81
CA LEU A 400 0.65 -1.80 41.47
C LEU A 400 1.17 -2.52 42.72
N LYS A 401 1.37 -1.79 43.81
CA LYS A 401 1.78 -2.33 45.10
C LYS A 401 0.80 -3.36 45.67
N GLY A 402 -0.51 -3.14 45.50
CA GLY A 402 -1.54 -4.11 45.88
C GLY A 402 -1.41 -5.41 45.09
N ASN A 403 -1.14 -5.31 43.79
CA ASN A 403 -1.03 -6.44 42.87
C ASN A 403 0.22 -7.31 43.15
N ILE A 404 1.33 -6.70 43.58
CA ILE A 404 2.59 -7.39 43.95
C ILE A 404 2.38 -8.44 45.06
N LYS A 405 1.30 -8.39 45.86
CA LYS A 405 1.08 -9.37 46.94
C LYS A 405 0.36 -10.66 46.50
N THR A 406 -0.09 -10.77 45.24
CA THR A 406 -1.12 -11.77 44.86
C THR A 406 -0.73 -12.81 43.79
N GLN A 407 0.36 -12.65 43.03
CA GLN A 407 0.65 -13.49 41.85
C GLN A 407 2.17 -13.73 41.69
N GLY A 408 2.65 -14.96 41.94
CA GLY A 408 4.08 -15.29 42.00
C GLY A 408 4.92 -14.97 40.75
N ASN A 409 6.23 -14.74 41.00
CA ASN A 409 7.28 -14.15 40.15
C ASN A 409 7.18 -12.62 40.01
N TYR A 410 7.81 -11.90 40.95
CA TYR A 410 7.54 -10.49 41.25
C TYR A 410 8.57 -9.49 40.72
N ASP A 411 9.70 -9.95 40.20
CA ASP A 411 10.87 -9.06 40.05
C ASP A 411 10.60 -7.92 39.04
N LYS A 412 9.84 -8.19 37.96
CA LYS A 412 9.47 -7.17 36.97
C LYS A 412 8.37 -6.23 37.47
N GLU A 413 7.37 -6.73 38.19
CA GLU A 413 6.30 -5.94 38.81
C GLU A 413 6.85 -4.99 39.87
N VAL A 414 7.74 -5.51 40.72
CA VAL A 414 8.47 -4.75 41.73
C VAL A 414 9.35 -3.70 41.06
N LEU A 415 10.05 -4.05 39.97
CA LEU A 415 10.84 -3.12 39.20
C LEU A 415 10.00 -1.97 38.62
N VAL A 416 8.88 -2.26 37.95
CA VAL A 416 7.97 -1.23 37.41
C VAL A 416 7.41 -0.33 38.52
N PHE A 417 7.06 -0.90 39.67
CA PHE A 417 6.60 -0.13 40.83
C PHE A 417 7.68 0.83 41.35
N LEU A 418 8.89 0.32 41.61
CA LEU A 418 10.00 1.13 42.12
C LEU A 418 10.43 2.21 41.11
N MET A 419 10.42 1.87 39.82
CA MET A 419 10.66 2.84 38.76
C MET A 419 9.58 3.93 38.72
N LEU A 420 8.30 3.59 38.84
CA LEU A 420 7.24 4.59 38.90
C LEU A 420 7.39 5.51 40.13
N VAL A 421 7.74 4.94 41.29
CA VAL A 421 7.97 5.70 42.52
C VAL A 421 9.12 6.69 42.36
N GLY A 422 10.27 6.24 41.82
CA GLY A 422 11.41 7.10 41.57
C GLY A 422 11.14 8.18 40.51
N ALA A 423 10.54 7.78 39.38
CA ALA A 423 10.30 8.66 38.23
C ALA A 423 9.37 9.83 38.53
N TYR A 424 8.40 9.64 39.43
CA TYR A 424 7.41 10.65 39.81
C TYR A 424 7.71 11.28 41.18
N GLY A 425 8.87 10.98 41.77
CA GLY A 425 9.29 11.51 43.06
C GLY A 425 8.32 11.17 44.19
N LEU A 426 7.88 9.92 44.28
CA LEU A 426 6.86 9.46 45.25
C LEU A 426 7.47 8.79 46.49
N THR A 427 8.79 8.80 46.65
CA THR A 427 9.51 8.11 47.74
C THR A 427 8.98 8.46 49.14
N SER A 428 8.65 9.74 49.37
CA SER A 428 8.08 10.23 50.64
C SER A 428 6.68 9.70 50.98
N GLU A 429 5.97 9.15 50.00
CA GLU A 429 4.58 8.68 50.15
C GLU A 429 4.49 7.20 50.55
N PHE A 430 5.61 6.51 50.65
CA PHE A 430 5.70 5.08 50.98
C PHE A 430 6.66 4.84 52.15
N ASN A 431 6.51 3.68 52.82
CA ASN A 431 7.39 3.29 53.91
C ASN A 431 8.79 2.98 53.37
N PHE A 432 9.81 3.67 53.88
CA PHE A 432 11.20 3.53 53.41
C PHE A 432 11.72 2.08 53.52
N LYS A 433 11.51 1.40 54.66
CA LYS A 433 11.94 0.01 54.87
C LYS A 433 11.27 -0.96 53.89
N GLU A 434 10.05 -0.64 53.47
CA GLU A 434 9.33 -1.46 52.50
C GLU A 434 9.85 -1.24 51.08
N ILE A 435 10.19 0.01 50.70
CA ILE A 435 10.87 0.28 49.42
C ILE A 435 12.24 -0.41 49.42
N GLU A 436 12.98 -0.35 50.52
CA GLU A 436 14.30 -0.99 50.67
C GLU A 436 14.21 -2.51 50.48
N SER A 437 13.29 -3.18 51.16
CA SER A 437 13.07 -4.63 51.01
C SER A 437 12.64 -5.02 49.58
N LEU A 438 11.80 -4.22 48.93
CA LEU A 438 11.44 -4.43 47.52
C LEU A 438 12.63 -4.17 46.58
N PHE A 439 13.50 -3.24 46.92
CA PHE A 439 14.69 -2.95 46.13
C PHE A 439 15.72 -4.09 46.22
N GLU A 440 15.87 -4.74 47.38
CA GLU A 440 16.73 -5.92 47.55
C GLU A 440 16.37 -7.05 46.56
N SER A 441 15.07 -7.30 46.33
CA SER A 441 14.62 -8.35 45.41
C SER A 441 14.97 -8.06 43.95
N ILE A 442 15.18 -6.79 43.58
CA ILE A 442 15.57 -6.39 42.23
C ILE A 442 17.04 -5.96 42.12
N SER A 443 17.86 -6.22 43.14
CA SER A 443 19.26 -5.78 43.22
C SER A 443 20.13 -6.25 42.05
N GLN A 444 19.77 -7.37 41.41
CA GLN A 444 20.48 -7.92 40.24
C GLN A 444 20.00 -7.35 38.90
N HIS A 445 18.97 -6.50 38.87
CA HIS A 445 18.50 -5.90 37.63
C HIS A 445 19.45 -4.80 37.14
N LYS A 446 19.57 -4.67 35.81
CA LYS A 446 20.40 -3.63 35.16
C LYS A 446 20.02 -2.20 35.58
N GLN A 447 18.77 -1.96 36.00
CA GLN A 447 18.29 -0.66 36.45
C GLN A 447 18.56 -0.36 37.94
N ALA A 448 19.02 -1.34 38.73
CA ALA A 448 19.23 -1.16 40.17
C ALA A 448 20.19 0.02 40.51
N PRO A 449 21.32 0.24 39.80
CA PRO A 449 22.20 1.37 40.09
C PRO A 449 21.56 2.74 39.84
N MET A 450 20.70 2.85 38.81
CA MET A 450 19.96 4.09 38.54
C MET A 450 18.91 4.34 39.64
N LEU A 451 18.22 3.28 40.06
CA LEU A 451 17.17 3.35 41.07
C LEU A 451 17.71 3.64 42.46
N SER A 452 18.86 3.09 42.85
CA SER A 452 19.43 3.35 44.18
C SER A 452 19.69 4.84 44.41
N SER A 453 20.22 5.53 43.39
CA SER A 453 20.46 6.96 43.43
C SER A 453 19.15 7.76 43.52
N ILE A 454 18.12 7.39 42.75
CA ILE A 454 16.84 8.12 42.70
C ILE A 454 15.99 7.89 43.96
N LEU A 455 16.03 6.68 44.52
CA LEU A 455 15.25 6.30 45.69
C LEU A 455 15.92 6.75 47.01
N GLY A 456 17.16 7.23 46.97
CA GLY A 456 17.88 7.74 48.13
C GLY A 456 18.56 6.65 48.96
N PHE A 457 18.95 5.53 48.33
CA PHE A 457 19.73 4.46 48.97
C PHE A 457 21.24 4.71 48.90
N VAL A 458 21.68 5.69 48.12
CA VAL A 458 23.09 6.10 48.05
C VAL A 458 23.36 7.10 49.18
N ASP A 459 23.58 6.56 50.37
CA ASP A 459 24.46 7.08 51.42
C ASP A 459 24.74 5.95 52.44
N GLN A 460 25.72 5.10 52.11
CA GLN A 460 26.65 4.41 53.02
C GLN A 460 27.53 3.42 52.24
N THR A 461 28.52 3.91 51.50
CA THR A 461 29.93 3.46 51.54
C THR A 461 30.81 4.34 50.67
#